data_AF-A0A833S1R9-F1
#
_entry.id   AF-A0A833S1R9-F1
#
_cell.length_a   1.000
_cell.length_b   1.000
_cell.length_c   1.000
_cell.angle_alpha   90.00
_cell.angle_beta   90.00
_cell.angle_gamma   90.00
#
_symmetry.space_group_name_H-M   'P 1'
#
loop_
_entity.id
_entity.type
_entity.pdbx_description
1 polymer ?
#
loop_
_entity_poly.entity_id
_entity_poly.type
_entity_poly.pdbx_seq_one_letter_code
_entity_poly.pdbx_strand_id
1 'polypeptide(L)'
;MHKNPQSTTVSRQNDNILLLIITHEIFRHGVEHTPETEEFFVFLGNLTYENIMDTPMFDKVPANKWLEILYDLRKHIPSNVLKENDPYETWVVTERGVCLATRSVFAVYATLNYWKTDNWTIIPEPDKLPSYDYSIDGVQENVHVDHTVLTAIHDPFDLITYNTVMKEMKQKTILGATMSMSKIKTKQNVKDLSVHQRKCKFFNDGGLKTWPVYTTNMCVMECRMKVIQDKCNCRPHFARSIEGVSTCNAMQLRCIGKVTKSLFLSETPPPSCQCVPKCDNISYQIKSSANAEINQIPTNSSHMTLIVQLPQIIYYRSLLYGFTDFLTSVGGAAGLFLGASVLSFVEIFYYGTVHLCFYMKQIIQKRNQYIM
;
A
#
# COMPACT_ATOMS: atom_id res chain seq x y z
N MET A 1 21.77 46.96 25.99
CA MET A 1 21.75 45.87 24.99
C MET A 1 22.84 44.87 25.33
N HIS A 2 22.54 43.83 26.10
CA HIS A 2 23.44 42.68 26.29
C HIS A 2 22.70 41.44 25.77
N LYS A 3 23.12 40.92 24.61
CA LYS A 3 22.67 39.61 24.11
C LYS A 3 23.33 38.53 24.99
N ASN A 4 22.50 37.65 25.54
CA ASN A 4 22.89 36.60 26.46
C ASN A 4 23.70 35.50 25.69
N PRO A 5 24.93 35.13 26.09
CA PRO A 5 25.79 34.19 25.34
C PRO A 5 25.37 32.71 25.41
N GLN A 6 24.32 32.38 26.18
CA GLN A 6 23.92 31.00 26.46
C GLN A 6 23.06 30.35 25.36
N SER A 7 22.50 31.13 24.43
CA SER A 7 21.66 30.61 23.34
C SER A 7 22.48 29.98 22.20
N THR A 8 23.76 30.33 22.04
CA THR A 8 24.63 29.86 20.97
C THR A 8 25.42 28.59 21.34
N THR A 9 25.55 28.28 22.63
CA THR A 9 26.25 27.09 23.13
C THR A 9 25.37 25.84 23.06
N VAL A 10 24.06 25.96 23.34
CA VAL A 10 23.13 24.82 23.32
C VAL A 10 22.84 24.33 21.89
N SER A 11 22.77 25.24 20.91
CA SER A 11 22.65 24.85 19.48
C SER A 11 23.89 24.11 18.99
N ARG A 12 25.09 24.64 19.29
CA ARG A 12 26.39 23.98 18.97
C ARG A 12 26.56 22.61 19.63
N GLN A 13 26.00 22.40 20.82
CA GLN A 13 26.14 21.16 21.57
C GLN A 13 25.21 20.05 21.04
N ASN A 14 24.01 20.40 20.57
CA ASN A 14 23.12 19.47 19.87
C ASN A 14 23.64 19.11 18.46
N ASP A 15 24.21 20.06 17.74
CA ASP A 15 24.82 19.82 16.42
C ASP A 15 26.03 18.87 16.53
N ASN A 16 26.86 19.01 17.57
CA ASN A 16 27.99 18.12 17.83
C ASN A 16 27.59 16.67 18.19
N ILE A 17 26.46 16.48 18.87
CA ILE A 17 25.95 15.13 19.22
C ILE A 17 25.39 14.44 17.97
N LEU A 18 24.64 15.18 17.14
CA LEU A 18 24.13 14.66 15.86
C LEU A 18 25.29 14.25 14.94
N LEU A 19 26.34 15.08 14.86
CA LEU A 19 27.56 14.80 14.10
C LEU A 19 28.29 13.55 14.62
N LEU A 20 28.36 13.35 15.95
CA LEU A 20 28.96 12.17 16.57
C LEU A 20 28.15 10.89 16.28
N ILE A 21 26.82 10.96 16.26
CA ILE A 21 25.95 9.83 15.92
C ILE A 21 26.10 9.47 14.44
N ILE A 22 26.10 10.47 13.55
CA ILE A 22 26.32 10.28 12.11
C ILE A 22 27.70 9.66 11.87
N THR A 23 28.74 10.18 12.52
CA THR A 23 30.12 9.66 12.42
C THR A 23 30.21 8.21 12.90
N HIS A 24 29.58 7.89 14.04
CA HIS A 24 29.63 6.56 14.63
C HIS A 24 28.86 5.51 13.79
N GLU A 25 27.67 5.84 13.30
CA GLU A 25 26.87 4.92 12.47
C GLU A 25 27.47 4.74 11.07
N ILE A 26 28.01 5.79 10.45
CA ILE A 26 28.73 5.66 9.17
C ILE A 26 29.97 4.75 9.32
N PHE A 27 30.72 4.89 10.42
CA PHE A 27 31.89 4.06 10.68
C PHE A 27 31.54 2.57 10.88
N ARG A 28 30.37 2.25 11.47
CA ARG A 28 29.88 0.87 11.62
C ARG A 28 29.70 0.13 10.29
N HIS A 29 29.42 0.86 9.22
CA HIS A 29 29.29 0.30 7.87
C HIS A 29 30.62 0.15 7.13
N GLY A 30 31.75 0.43 7.80
CA GLY A 30 33.09 0.43 7.21
C GLY A 30 33.31 1.58 6.23
N VAL A 31 32.57 2.68 6.40
CA VAL A 31 32.65 3.88 5.56
C VAL A 31 33.44 4.96 6.30
N GLU A 32 34.39 5.58 5.61
CA GLU A 32 35.13 6.72 6.15
C GLU A 32 34.21 7.94 6.25
N HIS A 33 34.17 8.56 7.44
CA HIS A 33 33.44 9.80 7.64
C HIS A 33 34.20 10.95 6.99
N THR A 34 33.77 11.32 5.78
CA THR A 34 34.28 12.48 5.03
C THR A 34 33.15 13.51 4.86
N PRO A 35 33.44 14.82 4.75
CA PRO A 35 32.41 15.83 4.51
C PRO A 35 31.54 15.52 3.28
N GLU A 36 32.14 14.92 2.25
CA GLU A 36 31.43 14.45 1.05
C GLU A 36 30.47 13.29 1.35
N THR A 37 30.88 12.33 2.19
CA THR A 37 30.01 11.24 2.66
C THR A 37 28.82 11.80 3.42
N GLU A 38 29.07 12.75 4.33
CA GLU A 38 28.04 13.39 5.14
C GLU A 38 27.03 14.15 4.26
N GLU A 39 27.51 15.01 3.36
CA GLU A 39 26.67 15.76 2.42
C GLU A 39 25.79 14.83 1.58
N PHE A 40 26.36 13.73 1.07
CA PHE A 40 25.63 12.77 0.27
C PHE A 40 24.50 12.07 1.04
N PHE A 41 24.75 11.59 2.27
CA PHE A 41 23.71 10.92 3.07
C PHE A 41 22.67 11.90 3.63
N VAL A 42 23.04 13.16 3.91
CA VAL A 42 22.07 14.22 4.23
C VAL A 42 21.16 14.51 3.04
N PHE A 43 21.72 14.55 1.82
CA PHE A 43 20.93 14.69 0.60
C PHE A 43 20.00 13.49 0.39
N LEU A 44 20.52 12.26 0.48
CA LEU A 44 19.71 11.04 0.31
C LEU A 44 18.60 10.93 1.36
N GLY A 45 18.83 11.35 2.61
CA GLY A 45 17.81 11.38 3.65
C GLY A 45 16.64 12.32 3.36
N ASN A 46 16.86 13.35 2.53
CA ASN A 46 15.86 14.33 2.08
C ASN A 46 15.46 14.13 0.60
N LEU A 47 15.76 12.98 0.02
CA LEU A 47 15.48 12.69 -1.39
C LEU A 47 13.98 12.63 -1.67
N THR A 48 13.54 13.32 -2.71
CA THR A 48 12.19 13.30 -3.26
C THR A 48 12.26 13.17 -4.77
N TYR A 49 11.14 12.80 -5.43
CA TYR A 49 11.12 12.80 -6.90
C TYR A 49 11.30 14.20 -7.53
N GLU A 50 11.19 15.26 -6.74
CA GLU A 50 11.38 16.65 -7.17
C GLU A 50 12.87 17.03 -7.20
N ASN A 51 13.65 16.61 -6.20
CA ASN A 51 15.08 16.94 -6.09
C ASN A 51 16.02 15.83 -6.57
N ILE A 52 15.51 14.63 -6.92
CA ILE A 52 16.34 13.48 -7.32
C ILE A 52 17.26 13.75 -8.54
N MET A 53 16.91 14.73 -9.39
CA MET A 53 17.77 15.21 -10.48
C MET A 53 19.10 15.78 -10.00
N ASP A 54 19.12 16.33 -8.79
CA ASP A 54 20.25 17.06 -8.21
C ASP A 54 21.18 16.15 -7.40
N THR A 55 20.93 14.83 -7.39
CA THR A 55 21.72 13.85 -6.63
C THR A 55 23.23 14.06 -6.80
N PRO A 56 24.00 14.35 -5.73
CA PRO A 56 25.45 14.51 -5.83
C PRO A 56 26.11 13.23 -6.37
N MET A 57 27.16 13.38 -7.19
CA MET A 57 27.91 12.20 -7.65
C MET A 57 28.66 11.61 -6.45
N PHE A 58 28.53 10.30 -6.26
CA PHE A 58 29.11 9.61 -5.12
C PHE A 58 29.34 8.13 -5.46
N ASP A 59 30.56 7.65 -5.23
CA ASP A 59 31.02 6.30 -5.56
C ASP A 59 31.74 5.59 -4.40
N LYS A 60 31.99 6.28 -3.28
CA LYS A 60 32.71 5.72 -2.11
C LYS A 60 31.97 4.58 -1.41
N VAL A 61 30.63 4.55 -1.49
CA VAL A 61 29.80 3.49 -0.90
C VAL A 61 28.93 2.85 -1.99
N PRO A 62 28.95 1.52 -2.12
CA PRO A 62 28.05 0.79 -3.02
C PRO A 62 26.57 1.12 -2.78
N ALA A 63 25.82 1.33 -3.86
CA ALA A 63 24.43 1.79 -3.79
C ALA A 63 23.49 0.85 -3.03
N ASN A 64 23.77 -0.45 -3.04
CA ASN A 64 22.98 -1.45 -2.32
C ASN A 64 23.11 -1.34 -0.78
N LYS A 65 24.09 -0.60 -0.25
CA LYS A 65 24.25 -0.36 1.19
C LYS A 65 23.54 0.92 1.67
N TRP A 66 23.14 1.81 0.76
CA TRP A 66 22.62 3.13 1.14
C TRP A 66 21.37 3.06 2.01
N LEU A 67 20.43 2.16 1.70
CA LEU A 67 19.20 2.02 2.49
C LEU A 67 19.49 1.59 3.94
N GLU A 68 20.45 0.69 4.14
CA GLU A 68 20.81 0.21 5.48
C GLU A 68 21.46 1.33 6.31
N ILE A 69 22.36 2.11 5.69
CA ILE A 69 22.97 3.28 6.31
C ILE A 69 21.89 4.33 6.65
N LEU A 70 20.99 4.64 5.71
CA LEU A 70 19.87 5.57 5.95
C LEU A 70 18.92 5.08 7.03
N TYR A 71 18.71 3.76 7.11
CA TYR A 71 17.93 3.16 8.18
C TYR A 71 18.61 3.43 9.52
N ASP A 72 19.91 3.18 9.68
CA ASP A 72 20.61 3.42 10.95
C ASP A 72 20.75 4.92 11.31
N LEU A 73 20.88 5.78 10.30
CA LEU A 73 20.89 7.25 10.46
C LEU A 73 19.50 7.86 10.74
N ARG A 74 18.42 7.07 10.67
CA ARG A 74 17.06 7.58 10.86
C ARG A 74 16.95 8.27 12.21
N LYS A 75 16.16 9.35 12.25
CA LYS A 75 15.88 10.07 13.49
C LYS A 75 15.19 9.12 14.47
N HIS A 76 15.72 9.03 15.69
CA HIS A 76 15.10 8.22 16.72
C HIS A 76 13.71 8.79 17.06
N ILE A 77 12.70 7.93 17.00
CA ILE A 77 11.36 8.19 17.51
C ILE A 77 11.15 7.15 18.61
N PRO A 78 10.80 7.57 19.85
CA PRO A 78 10.59 6.63 20.94
C PRO A 78 9.47 5.65 20.59
N SER A 79 9.65 4.39 20.98
CA SER A 79 8.62 3.36 20.82
C SER A 79 7.37 3.69 21.64
N ASN A 80 6.23 3.19 21.19
CA ASN A 80 4.89 3.49 21.73
C ASN A 80 4.55 4.98 21.58
N VAL A 81 4.56 5.45 20.34
CA VAL A 81 4.07 6.80 20.00
C VAL A 81 2.59 6.95 20.35
N LEU A 82 1.87 5.83 20.38
CA LEU A 82 0.51 5.71 20.89
C LEU A 82 0.51 5.39 22.38
N LYS A 83 -0.56 5.81 23.08
CA LYS A 83 -0.78 5.51 24.50
C LYS A 83 -0.94 4.01 24.77
N GLU A 84 -1.43 3.25 23.81
CA GLU A 84 -1.61 1.80 23.88
C GLU A 84 -0.44 1.07 23.22
N ASN A 85 -0.11 -0.12 23.73
CA ASN A 85 0.89 -0.98 23.12
C ASN A 85 0.38 -1.47 21.75
N ASP A 86 1.09 -1.12 20.68
CA ASP A 86 0.73 -1.46 19.32
C ASP A 86 1.65 -2.57 18.78
N PRO A 87 1.13 -3.81 18.59
CA PRO A 87 1.94 -4.92 18.09
C PRO A 87 2.37 -4.75 16.62
N TYR A 88 1.80 -3.75 15.92
CA TYR A 88 2.12 -3.45 14.53
C TYR A 88 3.02 -2.21 14.38
N GLU A 89 3.52 -1.64 15.48
CA GLU A 89 4.47 -0.54 15.44
C GLU A 89 5.79 -1.02 14.84
N THR A 90 6.18 -0.46 13.69
CA THR A 90 7.42 -0.86 13.01
C THR A 90 7.93 0.20 12.06
N TRP A 91 9.24 0.15 11.77
CA TRP A 91 9.87 1.03 10.79
C TRP A 91 9.73 0.44 9.39
N VAL A 92 9.17 1.23 8.48
CA VAL A 92 8.91 0.86 7.09
C VAL A 92 9.67 1.74 6.13
N VAL A 93 10.05 1.16 4.99
CA VAL A 93 10.67 1.87 3.88
C VAL A 93 9.58 2.31 2.90
N THR A 94 9.54 3.60 2.60
CA THR A 94 8.56 4.21 1.70
C THR A 94 9.24 5.04 0.63
N GLU A 95 8.48 5.48 -0.37
CA GLU A 95 8.95 6.45 -1.37
C GLU A 95 9.23 7.85 -0.80
N ARG A 96 8.88 8.10 0.46
CA ARG A 96 9.15 9.35 1.19
C ARG A 96 10.21 9.16 2.28
N GLY A 97 10.96 8.07 2.23
CA GLY A 97 11.98 7.71 3.20
C GLY A 97 11.51 6.71 4.24
N VAL A 98 12.27 6.59 5.32
CA VAL A 98 12.01 5.66 6.42
C VAL A 98 10.97 6.27 7.36
N CYS A 99 9.84 5.58 7.54
CA CYS A 99 8.72 6.05 8.35
C CYS A 99 8.45 5.07 9.50
N LEU A 100 8.00 5.60 10.64
CA LEU A 100 7.43 4.78 11.70
C LEU A 100 5.94 4.58 11.41
N ALA A 101 5.52 3.34 11.21
CA ALA A 101 4.12 2.96 11.02
C ALA A 101 3.55 2.43 12.33
N THR A 102 2.32 2.83 12.66
CA THR A 102 1.53 2.31 13.79
C THR A 102 0.15 1.89 13.29
N ARG A 103 -0.48 0.95 13.97
CA ARG A 103 -1.78 0.35 13.66
C ARG A 103 -1.86 -0.15 12.21
N SER A 104 -0.73 -0.53 11.61
CA SER A 104 -0.63 -0.95 10.22
C SER A 104 -0.20 -2.41 10.13
N VAL A 105 -1.18 -3.28 9.93
CA VAL A 105 -0.96 -4.73 9.84
C VAL A 105 -0.02 -5.09 8.68
N PHE A 106 -0.14 -4.40 7.55
CA PHE A 106 0.68 -4.65 6.36
C PHE A 106 2.03 -3.92 6.35
N ALA A 107 2.36 -3.13 7.38
CA ALA A 107 3.64 -2.45 7.52
C ALA A 107 4.82 -3.42 7.44
N VAL A 108 4.68 -4.63 8.00
CA VAL A 108 5.69 -5.68 8.00
C VAL A 108 6.28 -5.97 6.62
N TYR A 109 5.46 -5.92 5.56
CA TYR A 109 5.86 -6.21 4.19
C TYR A 109 6.78 -5.14 3.59
N ALA A 110 6.86 -3.96 4.22
CA ALA A 110 7.72 -2.85 3.84
C ALA A 110 8.89 -2.63 4.82
N THR A 111 9.11 -3.56 5.76
CA THR A 111 10.26 -3.46 6.68
C THR A 111 11.56 -3.86 5.99
N LEU A 112 12.66 -3.21 6.36
CA LEU A 112 13.99 -3.54 5.82
C LEU A 112 14.36 -5.00 6.08
N ASN A 113 14.05 -5.53 7.26
CA ASN A 113 14.35 -6.92 7.62
C ASN A 113 13.57 -7.93 6.76
N TYR A 114 12.29 -7.67 6.48
CA TYR A 114 11.47 -8.52 5.61
C TYR A 114 12.05 -8.59 4.19
N TRP A 115 12.58 -7.47 3.68
CA TRP A 115 13.24 -7.43 2.37
C TRP A 115 14.63 -8.10 2.38
N LYS A 116 15.47 -7.83 3.39
CA LYS A 116 16.83 -8.40 3.48
C LYS A 116 16.85 -9.92 3.59
N THR A 117 15.83 -10.50 4.22
CA THR A 117 15.68 -11.95 4.39
C THR A 117 14.96 -12.61 3.22
N ASP A 118 14.64 -11.85 2.16
CA ASP A 118 13.77 -12.26 1.05
C ASP A 118 12.52 -13.00 1.52
N ASN A 119 11.86 -12.46 2.54
CA ASN A 119 10.69 -13.09 3.12
C ASN A 119 9.47 -12.90 2.19
N TRP A 120 8.64 -13.92 2.10
CA TRP A 120 7.38 -13.93 1.33
C TRP A 120 6.20 -14.46 2.15
N THR A 121 6.40 -14.66 3.45
CA THR A 121 5.37 -15.13 4.38
C THR A 121 4.24 -14.11 4.44
N ILE A 122 3.03 -14.56 4.14
CA ILE A 122 1.79 -13.78 4.29
C ILE A 122 1.35 -13.89 5.75
N ILE A 123 1.13 -12.74 6.39
CA ILE A 123 0.59 -12.67 7.75
C ILE A 123 -0.93 -12.82 7.69
N PRO A 124 -1.53 -13.67 8.54
CA PRO A 124 -2.98 -13.80 8.60
C PRO A 124 -3.64 -12.48 9.02
N GLU A 125 -4.84 -12.24 8.50
CA GLU A 125 -5.68 -11.16 9.00
C GLU A 125 -6.03 -11.43 10.47
N PRO A 126 -5.84 -10.47 11.39
CA PRO A 126 -6.15 -10.70 12.80
C PRO A 126 -7.65 -10.96 13.00
N ASP A 127 -7.98 -12.04 13.73
CA ASP A 127 -9.36 -12.48 14.01
C ASP A 127 -10.24 -11.37 14.62
N LYS A 128 -9.59 -10.47 15.38
CA LYS A 128 -10.16 -9.24 15.89
C LYS A 128 -9.17 -8.11 15.63
N LEU A 129 -9.38 -7.35 14.56
CA LEU A 129 -9.01 -5.95 14.59
C LEU A 129 -9.68 -5.34 15.83
N PRO A 130 -9.05 -4.41 16.58
CA PRO A 130 -9.71 -3.73 17.69
C PRO A 130 -11.06 -3.22 17.18
N SER A 131 -12.10 -3.95 17.54
CA SER A 131 -13.40 -3.80 16.93
C SER A 131 -13.96 -2.56 17.55
N TYR A 132 -13.93 -1.47 16.78
CA TYR A 132 -14.53 -0.22 17.21
C TYR A 132 -15.94 -0.53 17.71
N ASP A 133 -16.18 -0.19 18.97
CA ASP A 133 -17.51 -0.26 19.53
C ASP A 133 -18.36 0.80 18.81
N TYR A 134 -19.26 0.36 17.93
CA TYR A 134 -20.12 1.27 17.19
C TYR A 134 -21.16 1.96 18.09
N SER A 135 -21.23 1.61 19.38
CA SER A 135 -22.06 2.30 20.37
C SER A 135 -21.45 3.60 20.91
N ILE A 136 -20.16 3.85 20.66
CA ILE A 136 -19.49 5.12 20.96
C ILE A 136 -19.34 5.97 19.70
N ASP A 137 -19.62 7.27 19.78
CA ASP A 137 -19.60 8.19 18.63
C ASP A 137 -18.21 8.40 18.02
N GLY A 138 -17.15 8.01 18.74
CA GLY A 138 -15.79 8.03 18.23
C GLY A 138 -14.75 7.52 19.22
N VAL A 139 -13.53 7.36 18.74
CA VAL A 139 -12.34 7.01 19.54
C VAL A 139 -11.39 8.19 19.57
N GLN A 140 -10.81 8.48 20.73
CA GLN A 140 -9.75 9.47 20.86
C GLN A 140 -8.39 8.78 20.89
N GLU A 141 -7.58 9.01 19.86
CA GLU A 141 -6.20 8.58 19.79
C GLU A 141 -5.28 9.75 20.11
N ASN A 142 -4.28 9.52 20.98
CA ASN A 142 -3.30 10.53 21.33
C ASN A 142 -1.93 10.09 20.83
N VAL A 143 -1.32 10.93 20.01
CA VAL A 143 0.00 10.72 19.40
C VAL A 143 0.96 11.71 20.06
N HIS A 144 2.07 11.19 20.58
CA HIS A 144 3.09 11.99 21.25
C HIS A 144 4.41 11.97 20.47
N VAL A 145 4.92 13.16 20.12
CA VAL A 145 6.18 13.30 19.38
C VAL A 145 7.00 14.47 19.90
N ASP A 146 8.30 14.27 20.04
CA ASP A 146 9.23 15.29 20.56
C ASP A 146 9.77 16.25 19.49
N HIS A 147 9.39 16.01 18.24
CA HIS A 147 9.97 16.66 17.08
C HIS A 147 8.90 17.05 16.07
N THR A 148 9.24 17.97 15.18
CA THR A 148 8.44 18.19 13.98
C THR A 148 8.44 16.93 13.13
N VAL A 149 7.26 16.43 12.80
CA VAL A 149 7.06 15.21 12.00
C VAL A 149 6.04 15.46 10.90
N LEU A 150 6.17 14.72 9.80
CA LEU A 150 5.12 14.60 8.78
C LEU A 150 4.31 13.34 9.09
N THR A 151 2.98 13.47 9.15
CA THR A 151 2.07 12.36 9.45
C THR A 151 1.13 12.09 8.28
N ALA A 152 0.82 10.82 8.05
CA ALA A 152 -0.17 10.39 7.07
C ALA A 152 -1.06 9.32 7.70
N ILE A 153 -2.30 9.25 7.21
CA ILE A 153 -3.27 8.23 7.64
C ILE A 153 -3.60 7.38 6.43
N HIS A 154 -3.63 6.07 6.61
CA HIS A 154 -3.97 5.12 5.56
C HIS A 154 -4.68 3.88 6.12
N ASP A 155 -5.15 3.02 5.23
CA ASP A 155 -5.77 1.75 5.56
C ASP A 155 -4.77 0.81 6.25
N PRO A 156 -5.12 0.16 7.39
CA PRO A 156 -4.24 -0.77 8.11
C PRO A 156 -3.75 -1.94 7.26
N PHE A 157 -4.50 -2.31 6.21
CA PHE A 157 -4.16 -3.35 5.23
C PHE A 157 -3.65 -2.75 3.93
N ASP A 158 -2.92 -1.64 4.02
CA ASP A 158 -2.30 -0.97 2.88
C ASP A 158 -1.04 -0.20 3.30
N LEU A 159 -0.38 0.41 2.33
CA LEU A 159 0.79 1.28 2.54
C LEU A 159 0.54 2.66 1.92
N ILE A 160 1.27 3.67 2.39
CA ILE A 160 1.27 4.99 1.74
C ILE A 160 2.01 4.94 0.40
N THR A 161 1.62 5.83 -0.51
CA THR A 161 2.35 6.07 -1.77
C THR A 161 2.99 7.46 -1.72
N TYR A 162 3.85 7.79 -2.68
CA TYR A 162 4.37 9.16 -2.80
C TYR A 162 3.26 10.24 -2.86
N ASN A 163 2.11 9.95 -3.48
CA ASN A 163 1.01 10.91 -3.61
C ASN A 163 0.13 11.02 -2.35
N THR A 164 0.36 10.19 -1.34
CA THR A 164 -0.38 10.29 -0.08
C THR A 164 -0.10 11.63 0.59
N VAL A 165 -1.16 12.38 0.89
CA VAL A 165 -1.06 13.68 1.57
C VAL A 165 -0.51 13.46 2.97
N MET A 166 0.58 14.17 3.29
CA MET A 166 1.15 14.21 4.63
C MET A 166 0.86 15.57 5.26
N LYS A 167 0.63 15.59 6.57
CA LYS A 167 0.43 16.81 7.35
C LYS A 167 1.61 17.03 8.28
N GLU A 168 2.13 18.25 8.29
CA GLU A 168 3.16 18.65 9.23
C GLU A 168 2.56 18.88 10.62
N MET A 169 3.18 18.25 11.62
CA MET A 169 2.95 18.50 13.03
C MET A 169 4.20 19.13 13.60
N LYS A 170 4.15 20.44 13.83
CA LYS A 170 5.27 21.21 14.39
C LYS A 170 5.48 20.87 15.87
N GLN A 171 6.70 21.08 16.35
CA GLN A 171 7.02 20.97 17.78
C GLN A 171 6.15 21.95 18.62
N LYS A 172 5.83 21.59 19.87
CA LYS A 172 5.02 22.39 20.82
C LYS A 172 3.61 22.75 20.33
N THR A 173 3.01 21.90 19.50
CA THR A 173 1.67 22.12 18.95
C THR A 173 0.67 21.10 19.51
N ILE A 174 -0.54 21.54 19.87
CA ILE A 174 -1.70 20.67 20.02
C ILE A 174 -2.46 20.65 18.71
N LEU A 175 -2.55 19.47 18.11
CA LEU A 175 -3.36 19.26 16.92
C LEU A 175 -4.60 18.46 17.29
N GLY A 176 -5.77 19.08 17.20
CA GLY A 176 -7.05 18.39 17.23
C GLY A 176 -7.49 18.08 15.81
N ALA A 177 -7.75 16.81 15.47
CA ALA A 177 -8.24 16.45 14.14
C ALA A 177 -9.46 15.52 14.25
N THR A 178 -10.48 15.79 13.44
CA THR A 178 -11.66 14.90 13.32
C THR A 178 -11.55 14.11 12.03
N MET A 179 -11.45 12.79 12.15
CA MET A 179 -11.38 11.87 11.02
C MET A 179 -12.72 11.16 10.83
N SER A 180 -13.17 10.98 9.60
CA SER A 180 -14.28 10.09 9.26
C SER A 180 -13.80 8.92 8.44
N MET A 181 -14.42 7.77 8.68
CA MET A 181 -14.16 6.54 7.94
C MET A 181 -15.37 6.17 7.08
N SER A 182 -15.13 5.60 5.89
CA SER A 182 -16.16 4.91 5.10
C SER A 182 -15.66 3.52 4.70
N LYS A 183 -16.55 2.54 4.75
CA LYS A 183 -16.22 1.13 4.53
C LYS A 183 -17.04 0.53 3.41
N ILE A 184 -16.36 -0.17 2.49
CA ILE A 184 -16.96 -1.02 1.46
C ILE A 184 -16.65 -2.46 1.83
N LYS A 185 -17.69 -3.30 1.93
CA LYS A 185 -17.59 -4.73 2.18
C LYS A 185 -18.18 -5.53 1.03
N THR A 186 -17.46 -6.55 0.57
CA THR A 186 -17.89 -7.40 -0.55
C THR A 186 -18.57 -8.67 -0.04
N LYS A 187 -19.77 -8.96 -0.57
CA LYS A 187 -20.52 -10.19 -0.26
C LYS A 187 -19.88 -11.43 -0.90
N GLN A 188 -20.16 -12.61 -0.33
CA GLN A 188 -19.57 -13.88 -0.76
C GLN A 188 -19.80 -14.18 -2.25
N ASN A 189 -21.01 -13.91 -2.76
CA ASN A 189 -21.36 -14.13 -4.17
C ASN A 189 -20.52 -13.33 -5.18
N VAL A 190 -19.79 -12.30 -4.74
CA VAL A 190 -18.82 -11.56 -5.57
C VAL A 190 -17.41 -12.12 -5.42
N LYS A 191 -17.09 -12.76 -4.29
CA LYS A 191 -15.80 -13.44 -4.07
C LYS A 191 -15.61 -14.63 -5.01
N ASP A 192 -16.69 -15.30 -5.35
CA ASP A 192 -16.68 -16.48 -6.23
C ASP A 192 -16.47 -16.10 -7.71
N LEU A 193 -16.59 -14.81 -8.06
CA LEU A 193 -16.32 -14.30 -9.41
C LEU A 193 -14.82 -14.17 -9.67
N SER A 194 -14.41 -14.38 -10.93
CA SER A 194 -13.04 -14.09 -11.36
C SER A 194 -12.69 -12.61 -11.19
N VAL A 195 -11.41 -12.30 -11.02
CA VAL A 195 -10.88 -10.92 -10.90
C VAL A 195 -11.36 -10.04 -12.06
N HIS A 196 -11.40 -10.58 -13.29
CA HIS A 196 -11.85 -9.85 -14.47
C HIS A 196 -13.35 -9.48 -14.38
N GLN A 197 -14.20 -10.39 -13.91
CA GLN A 197 -15.64 -10.14 -13.73
C GLN A 197 -15.91 -9.13 -12.60
N ARG A 198 -15.26 -9.30 -11.44
CA ARG A 198 -15.49 -8.43 -10.27
C ARG A 198 -14.75 -7.08 -10.34
N LYS A 199 -13.78 -6.92 -11.25
CA LYS A 199 -13.01 -5.68 -11.45
C LYS A 199 -12.37 -5.14 -10.15
N CYS A 200 -12.02 -6.03 -9.24
CA CYS A 200 -11.34 -5.72 -7.99
C CYS A 200 -10.55 -6.95 -7.53
N LYS A 201 -9.63 -6.73 -6.60
CA LYS A 201 -8.85 -7.81 -5.98
C LYS A 201 -8.98 -7.83 -4.46
N PHE A 202 -8.98 -9.03 -3.89
CA PHE A 202 -8.66 -9.27 -2.48
C PHE A 202 -7.15 -9.35 -2.32
N PHE A 203 -6.65 -9.15 -1.09
CA PHE A 203 -5.20 -9.20 -0.84
C PHE A 203 -4.58 -10.57 -1.20
N ASN A 204 -5.34 -11.65 -1.00
CA ASN A 204 -4.94 -13.02 -1.36
C ASN A 204 -4.95 -13.32 -2.87
N ASP A 205 -5.49 -12.44 -3.72
CA ASP A 205 -5.42 -12.65 -5.17
C ASP A 205 -4.01 -12.47 -5.73
N GLY A 206 -3.15 -11.76 -4.99
CA GLY A 206 -1.74 -11.55 -5.31
C GLY A 206 -1.49 -11.05 -6.73
N GLY A 207 -0.43 -11.60 -7.34
CA GLY A 207 0.01 -11.27 -8.70
C GLY A 207 0.97 -10.08 -8.78
N LEU A 208 1.58 -9.70 -7.65
CA LEU A 208 2.68 -8.73 -7.59
C LEU A 208 4.01 -9.49 -7.51
N LYS A 209 5.07 -8.93 -8.10
CA LYS A 209 6.42 -9.50 -8.12
C LYS A 209 7.32 -9.06 -6.97
N THR A 210 6.89 -8.07 -6.20
CA THR A 210 7.68 -7.46 -5.11
C THR A 210 6.95 -7.48 -3.78
N TRP A 211 5.68 -7.86 -3.78
CA TRP A 211 4.82 -7.90 -2.61
C TRP A 211 4.13 -9.25 -2.49
N PRO A 212 4.04 -9.85 -1.28
CA PRO A 212 3.40 -11.15 -1.08
C PRO A 212 1.87 -11.09 -1.18
N VAL A 213 1.29 -9.89 -1.03
CA VAL A 213 -0.16 -9.64 -1.08
C VAL A 213 -0.47 -8.51 -2.06
N TYR A 214 -1.72 -8.43 -2.50
CA TYR A 214 -2.18 -7.36 -3.38
C TYR A 214 -2.85 -6.22 -2.61
N THR A 215 -2.40 -4.99 -2.84
CA THR A 215 -3.19 -3.78 -2.60
C THR A 215 -3.07 -2.85 -3.80
N THR A 216 -4.01 -1.90 -3.93
CA THR A 216 -3.93 -0.90 -5.00
C THR A 216 -2.61 -0.12 -4.92
N ASN A 217 -2.19 0.30 -3.71
CA ASN A 217 -0.98 1.10 -3.55
C ASN A 217 0.30 0.29 -3.78
N MET A 218 0.35 -0.97 -3.33
CA MET A 218 1.45 -1.88 -3.64
C MET A 218 1.60 -2.10 -5.15
N CYS A 219 0.49 -2.25 -5.88
CA CYS A 219 0.49 -2.35 -7.34
C CYS A 219 1.02 -1.07 -8.01
N VAL A 220 0.58 0.10 -7.55
CA VAL A 220 1.05 1.41 -8.04
C VAL A 220 2.54 1.59 -7.79
N MET A 221 3.03 1.25 -6.60
CA MET A 221 4.46 1.31 -6.27
C MET A 221 5.27 0.36 -7.14
N GLU A 222 4.86 -0.91 -7.28
CA GLU A 222 5.54 -1.88 -8.14
C GLU A 222 5.59 -1.41 -9.60
N CYS A 223 4.48 -0.89 -10.11
CA CYS A 223 4.40 -0.29 -11.43
C CYS A 223 5.41 0.85 -11.62
N ARG A 224 5.47 1.80 -10.67
CA ARG A 224 6.41 2.92 -10.74
C ARG A 224 7.85 2.45 -10.76
N MET A 225 8.18 1.48 -9.90
CA MET A 225 9.51 0.89 -9.88
C MET A 225 9.84 0.13 -11.17
N LYS A 226 8.86 -0.49 -11.81
CA LYS A 226 9.02 -1.11 -13.12
C LYS A 226 9.33 -0.08 -14.20
N VAL A 227 8.63 1.06 -14.23
CA VAL A 227 8.92 2.13 -15.19
C VAL A 227 10.34 2.68 -14.97
N ILE A 228 10.76 2.88 -13.72
CA ILE A 228 12.13 3.28 -13.39
C ILE A 228 13.14 2.25 -13.88
N GLN A 229 12.89 0.96 -13.63
CA GLN A 229 13.74 -0.13 -14.09
C GLN A 229 13.85 -0.14 -15.63
N ASP A 230 12.73 -0.05 -16.33
CA ASP A 230 12.69 -0.14 -17.80
C ASP A 230 13.33 1.10 -18.47
N LYS A 231 13.38 2.26 -17.80
CA LYS A 231 13.94 3.51 -18.35
C LYS A 231 15.36 3.84 -17.88
N CYS A 232 15.72 3.45 -16.66
CA CYS A 232 17.00 3.79 -16.02
C CYS A 232 17.88 2.57 -15.70
N ASN A 233 17.41 1.35 -16.03
CA ASN A 233 18.13 0.08 -15.86
C ASN A 233 18.57 -0.19 -14.41
N CYS A 234 17.76 0.23 -13.43
CA CYS A 234 18.03 0.03 -12.01
C CYS A 234 16.75 0.18 -11.17
N ARG A 235 16.82 -0.19 -9.89
CA ARG A 235 15.77 0.17 -8.91
C ARG A 235 16.33 1.08 -7.80
N PRO A 236 15.59 2.10 -7.35
CA PRO A 236 16.10 3.01 -6.32
C PRO A 236 16.33 2.27 -5.00
N HIS A 237 17.17 2.82 -4.13
CA HIS A 237 17.54 2.19 -2.85
C HIS A 237 16.33 1.94 -1.93
N PHE A 238 15.27 2.73 -2.04
CA PHE A 238 14.02 2.59 -1.28
C PHE A 238 13.02 1.57 -1.89
N ALA A 239 13.44 0.76 -2.87
CA ALA A 239 12.63 -0.31 -3.43
C ALA A 239 13.18 -1.69 -3.03
N ARG A 240 12.29 -2.67 -2.81
CA ARG A 240 12.68 -4.07 -2.60
C ARG A 240 13.58 -4.54 -3.75
N SER A 241 14.68 -5.24 -3.44
CA SER A 241 15.56 -5.82 -4.46
C SER A 241 14.84 -6.89 -5.29
N ILE A 242 15.26 -7.04 -6.55
CA ILE A 242 14.87 -8.17 -7.41
C ILE A 242 16.18 -8.75 -7.96
N GLU A 243 16.25 -10.08 -8.03
CA GLU A 243 17.39 -10.78 -8.62
C GLU A 243 17.69 -10.28 -10.04
N GLY A 244 18.97 -10.03 -10.33
CA GLY A 244 19.43 -9.54 -11.64
C GLY A 244 19.22 -8.04 -11.89
N VAL A 245 18.68 -7.28 -10.94
CA VAL A 245 18.49 -5.81 -11.07
C VAL A 245 19.29 -5.07 -10.00
N SER A 246 20.22 -4.22 -10.42
CA SER A 246 21.06 -3.45 -9.50
C SER A 246 20.31 -2.28 -8.87
N THR A 247 20.73 -1.90 -7.65
CA THR A 247 20.33 -0.64 -7.04
C THR A 247 20.90 0.54 -7.82
N CYS A 248 20.09 1.59 -8.04
CA CYS A 248 20.49 2.79 -8.78
C CYS A 248 21.68 3.48 -8.10
N ASN A 249 22.76 3.71 -8.84
CA ASN A 249 23.84 4.59 -8.42
C ASN A 249 23.44 6.08 -8.56
N ALA A 250 24.34 7.00 -8.20
CA ALA A 250 24.03 8.42 -8.14
C ALA A 250 23.66 9.00 -9.51
N MET A 251 24.35 8.58 -10.58
CA MET A 251 24.03 8.97 -11.95
C MET A 251 22.65 8.44 -12.38
N GLN A 252 22.32 7.21 -12.02
CA GLN A 252 21.03 6.60 -12.34
C GLN A 252 19.88 7.20 -11.52
N LEU A 253 20.11 7.66 -10.29
CA LEU A 253 19.12 8.45 -9.56
C LEU A 253 18.77 9.72 -10.34
N ARG A 254 19.75 10.43 -10.92
CA ARG A 254 19.46 11.55 -11.83
C ARG A 254 18.67 11.14 -13.08
N CYS A 255 18.77 9.89 -13.55
CA CYS A 255 17.90 9.41 -14.63
C CYS A 255 16.41 9.38 -14.20
N ILE A 256 16.13 8.98 -12.96
CA ILE A 256 14.76 8.92 -12.42
C ILE A 256 14.09 10.29 -12.53
N GLY A 257 14.83 11.35 -12.19
CA GLY A 257 14.30 12.72 -12.26
C GLY A 257 13.90 13.16 -13.69
N LYS A 258 14.57 12.63 -14.72
CA LYS A 258 14.23 12.91 -16.14
C LYS A 258 12.93 12.23 -16.55
N VAL A 259 12.60 11.11 -15.92
CA VAL A 259 11.39 10.34 -16.18
C VAL A 259 10.28 10.61 -15.18
N THR A 260 10.48 11.47 -14.18
CA THR A 260 9.48 11.81 -13.14
C THR A 260 8.12 12.14 -13.72
N LYS A 261 8.05 12.93 -14.81
CA LYS A 261 6.77 13.21 -15.48
C LYS A 261 6.03 11.93 -15.83
N SER A 262 6.70 10.93 -16.41
CA SER A 262 6.08 9.65 -16.77
C SER A 262 5.65 8.78 -15.59
N LEU A 263 6.25 8.98 -14.42
CA LEU A 263 5.89 8.26 -13.18
C LEU A 263 4.59 8.79 -12.56
N PHE A 264 4.20 10.03 -12.89
CA PHE A 264 3.08 10.77 -12.31
C PHE A 264 2.20 11.46 -13.38
N LEU A 265 2.23 10.99 -14.63
CA LEU A 265 1.54 11.59 -15.80
C LEU A 265 0.01 11.65 -15.63
N SER A 266 -0.55 10.88 -14.69
CA SER A 266 -1.95 10.89 -14.29
C SER A 266 -2.07 10.64 -12.78
N GLU A 267 -3.14 11.12 -12.16
CA GLU A 267 -3.50 10.75 -10.77
C GLU A 267 -3.67 9.22 -10.59
N THR A 268 -3.74 8.48 -11.70
CA THR A 268 -3.77 7.03 -11.80
C THR A 268 -2.43 6.47 -12.31
N PRO A 269 -2.03 5.25 -11.89
CA PRO A 269 -0.87 4.58 -12.46
C PRO A 269 -1.00 4.50 -13.99
N PRO A 270 0.13 4.48 -14.73
CA PRO A 270 0.12 4.34 -16.20
C PRO A 270 -0.89 3.27 -16.64
N PRO A 271 -1.69 3.48 -17.72
CA PRO A 271 -2.69 2.51 -18.18
C PRO A 271 -2.13 1.10 -18.44
N SER A 272 -0.82 0.98 -18.68
CA SER A 272 -0.10 -0.28 -18.79
C SER A 272 -0.11 -1.11 -17.50
N CYS A 273 -0.22 -0.46 -16.35
CA CYS A 273 -0.29 -1.08 -15.05
C CYS A 273 -1.76 -1.26 -14.69
N GLN A 274 -2.29 -2.44 -15.02
CA GLN A 274 -3.68 -2.85 -14.84
C GLN A 274 -4.06 -3.00 -13.35
N CYS A 275 -3.73 -2.02 -12.51
CA CYS A 275 -4.05 -1.99 -11.09
C CYS A 275 -5.55 -1.76 -10.91
N VAL A 276 -6.20 -2.71 -10.25
CA VAL A 276 -7.63 -2.65 -9.91
C VAL A 276 -7.82 -2.30 -8.42
N PRO A 277 -8.93 -1.69 -8.03
CA PRO A 277 -9.19 -1.38 -6.64
C PRO A 277 -9.29 -2.65 -5.78
N LYS A 278 -9.11 -2.49 -4.47
CA LYS A 278 -9.42 -3.54 -3.48
C LYS A 278 -10.92 -3.81 -3.48
N CYS A 279 -11.31 -5.08 -3.32
CA CYS A 279 -12.72 -5.46 -3.21
C CYS A 279 -13.31 -4.99 -1.87
N ASP A 280 -12.58 -5.22 -0.78
CA ASP A 280 -12.87 -4.63 0.52
C ASP A 280 -12.00 -3.38 0.69
N ASN A 281 -12.61 -2.27 1.05
CA ASN A 281 -11.90 -0.99 1.13
C ASN A 281 -12.34 -0.19 2.35
N ILE A 282 -11.37 0.39 3.04
CA ILE A 282 -11.59 1.32 4.12
C ILE A 282 -10.89 2.63 3.75
N SER A 283 -11.64 3.72 3.70
CA SER A 283 -11.07 5.04 3.42
C SER A 283 -11.25 5.97 4.59
N TYR A 284 -10.20 6.72 4.88
CA TYR A 284 -10.11 7.68 5.96
C TYR A 284 -10.02 9.09 5.38
N GLN A 285 -10.79 10.02 5.91
CA GLN A 285 -10.77 11.43 5.51
C GLN A 285 -10.72 12.32 6.75
N ILE A 286 -9.80 13.28 6.79
CA ILE A 286 -9.75 14.28 7.85
C ILE A 286 -10.78 15.37 7.50
N LYS A 287 -11.84 15.50 8.28
CA LYS A 287 -12.93 16.47 8.07
C LYS A 287 -12.56 17.87 8.54
N SER A 288 -11.90 17.96 9.69
CA SER A 288 -11.51 19.23 10.28
C SER A 288 -10.24 19.05 11.11
N SER A 289 -9.47 20.12 11.20
CA SER A 289 -8.32 20.16 12.10
C SER A 289 -8.20 21.54 12.72
N ALA A 290 -8.04 21.59 14.03
CA ALA A 290 -7.74 22.79 14.79
C ALA A 290 -6.32 22.69 15.35
N ASN A 291 -5.58 23.79 15.25
CA ASN A 291 -4.22 23.87 15.74
C ASN A 291 -4.20 24.89 16.88
N ALA A 292 -3.62 24.54 18.01
CA ALA A 292 -3.31 25.47 19.09
C ALA A 292 -1.82 25.37 19.42
N GLU A 293 -1.12 26.50 19.38
CA GLU A 293 0.30 26.58 19.77
C GLU A 293 0.40 26.64 21.29
N ILE A 294 1.14 25.71 21.90
CA ILE A 294 1.37 25.71 23.35
C ILE A 294 2.61 26.56 23.64
N ASN A 295 2.45 27.88 23.65
CA ASN A 295 3.56 28.77 24.00
C ASN A 295 3.79 28.89 25.53
N GLN A 296 2.92 28.30 26.36
CA GLN A 296 2.88 28.54 27.81
C GLN A 296 3.27 27.34 28.70
N ILE A 297 3.54 26.16 28.12
CA ILE A 297 3.96 24.97 28.87
C ILE A 297 5.44 24.67 28.54
N PRO A 298 6.32 24.44 29.53
CA PRO A 298 7.73 24.14 29.30
C PRO A 298 7.92 22.67 28.86
N THR A 299 7.20 22.26 27.81
CA THR A 299 7.35 20.94 27.21
C THR A 299 7.93 21.12 25.80
N ASN A 300 8.89 20.27 25.46
CA ASN A 300 9.44 20.19 24.10
C ASN A 300 8.65 19.20 23.22
N SER A 301 7.59 18.60 23.77
CA SER A 301 6.75 17.64 23.09
C SER A 301 5.57 18.30 22.38
N SER A 302 5.16 17.71 21.27
CA SER A 302 3.89 17.96 20.61
C SER A 302 2.91 16.85 20.92
N HIS A 303 1.64 17.23 21.04
CA HIS A 303 0.56 16.32 21.34
C HIS A 303 -0.49 16.44 20.23
N MET A 304 -0.79 15.34 19.55
CA MET A 304 -1.87 15.30 18.57
C MET A 304 -2.99 14.44 19.14
N THR A 305 -4.18 15.05 19.21
CA THR A 305 -5.42 14.39 19.57
C THR A 305 -6.21 14.16 18.30
N LEU A 306 -6.30 12.91 17.88
CA LEU A 306 -7.10 12.48 16.75
C LEU A 306 -8.44 11.93 17.27
N ILE A 307 -9.52 12.63 16.96
CA ILE A 307 -10.89 12.17 17.19
C ILE A 307 -11.34 11.42 15.95
N VAL A 308 -11.48 10.09 16.07
CA VAL A 308 -11.91 9.20 15.00
C VAL A 308 -13.41 9.01 15.08
N GLN A 309 -14.17 9.63 14.16
CA GLN A 309 -15.59 9.34 13.95
C GLN A 309 -15.75 8.02 13.21
N LEU A 310 -16.50 7.12 13.82
CA LEU A 310 -16.81 5.81 13.26
C LEU A 310 -17.72 5.93 12.03
N PRO A 311 -17.65 4.96 11.08
CA PRO A 311 -18.47 4.99 9.89
C PRO A 311 -19.94 4.80 10.26
N GLN A 312 -20.76 5.81 9.97
CA GLN A 312 -22.21 5.67 10.11
C GLN A 312 -22.82 4.85 8.96
N ILE A 313 -22.08 4.68 7.85
CA ILE A 313 -22.55 4.02 6.63
C ILE A 313 -21.54 2.97 6.18
N ILE A 314 -22.02 1.74 5.96
CA ILE A 314 -21.26 0.64 5.36
C ILE A 314 -21.88 0.32 4.01
N TYR A 315 -21.09 0.42 2.95
CA TYR A 315 -21.51 0.06 1.60
C TYR A 315 -21.25 -1.42 1.34
N TYR A 316 -22.23 -2.11 0.75
CA TYR A 316 -22.09 -3.52 0.37
C TYR A 316 -21.99 -3.68 -1.13
N ARG A 317 -20.94 -4.37 -1.58
CA ARG A 317 -20.82 -4.81 -2.96
C ARG A 317 -21.40 -6.21 -3.11
N SER A 318 -22.46 -6.35 -3.91
CA SER A 318 -23.13 -7.63 -4.17
C SER A 318 -23.44 -7.82 -5.64
N LEU A 319 -23.43 -9.06 -6.10
CA LEU A 319 -23.94 -9.42 -7.42
C LEU A 319 -25.47 -9.22 -7.44
N LEU A 320 -25.95 -8.36 -8.33
CA LEU A 320 -27.38 -8.06 -8.49
C LEU A 320 -28.10 -9.05 -9.41
N TYR A 321 -27.37 -9.65 -10.35
CA TYR A 321 -27.91 -10.60 -11.32
C TYR A 321 -26.90 -11.72 -11.55
N GLY A 322 -27.21 -12.89 -11.01
CA GLY A 322 -26.39 -14.09 -11.13
C GLY A 322 -26.91 -15.08 -12.17
N PHE A 323 -26.24 -16.23 -12.26
CA PHE A 323 -26.66 -17.32 -13.14
C PHE A 323 -28.03 -17.88 -12.76
N THR A 324 -28.34 -17.94 -11.47
CA THR A 324 -29.66 -18.37 -10.97
C THR A 324 -30.77 -17.43 -11.40
N ASP A 325 -30.52 -16.11 -11.36
CA ASP A 325 -31.49 -15.10 -11.78
C ASP A 325 -31.69 -15.13 -13.30
N PHE A 326 -30.61 -15.39 -14.05
CA PHE A 326 -30.66 -15.66 -15.48
C PHE A 326 -31.53 -16.86 -15.82
N LEU A 327 -31.26 -18.02 -15.22
CA LEU A 327 -32.05 -19.23 -15.44
C LEU A 327 -33.53 -19.02 -15.06
N THR A 328 -33.79 -18.33 -13.95
CA THR A 328 -35.15 -18.02 -13.51
C THR A 328 -35.87 -17.10 -14.49
N SER A 329 -35.18 -16.08 -15.02
CA SER A 329 -35.76 -15.14 -15.99
C SER A 329 -36.09 -15.82 -17.32
N VAL A 330 -35.14 -16.60 -17.87
CA VAL A 330 -35.31 -17.33 -19.13
C VAL A 330 -36.33 -18.45 -18.98
N GLY A 331 -36.26 -19.21 -17.89
CA GLY A 331 -37.22 -20.27 -17.56
C GLY A 331 -38.63 -19.73 -17.36
N GLY A 332 -38.78 -18.59 -16.69
CA GLY A 332 -40.06 -17.89 -16.55
C GLY A 332 -40.63 -17.44 -17.90
N ALA A 333 -39.80 -16.86 -18.77
CA ALA A 333 -40.22 -16.47 -20.11
C ALA A 333 -40.63 -17.68 -20.96
N ALA A 334 -39.84 -18.75 -20.99
CA ALA A 334 -40.14 -19.97 -21.73
C ALA A 334 -41.41 -20.67 -21.19
N GLY A 335 -41.58 -20.73 -19.87
CA GLY A 335 -42.77 -21.29 -19.24
C GLY A 335 -44.04 -20.50 -19.55
N LEU A 336 -43.96 -19.17 -19.54
CA LEU A 336 -45.11 -18.31 -19.82
C LEU A 336 -45.51 -18.29 -21.30
N PHE A 337 -44.54 -18.15 -22.21
CA PHE A 337 -44.84 -17.98 -23.64
C PHE A 337 -44.97 -19.29 -24.41
N LEU A 338 -44.23 -20.33 -24.02
CA LEU A 338 -44.20 -21.62 -24.74
C LEU A 338 -44.91 -22.74 -23.96
N GLY A 339 -45.27 -22.52 -22.69
CA GLY A 339 -45.71 -23.61 -21.80
C GLY A 339 -44.62 -24.65 -21.56
N ALA A 340 -43.36 -24.33 -21.90
CA ALA A 340 -42.26 -25.28 -21.89
C ALA A 340 -41.56 -25.29 -20.53
N SER A 341 -41.21 -26.50 -20.08
CA SER A 341 -40.44 -26.70 -18.85
C SER A 341 -39.13 -27.44 -19.15
N VAL A 342 -38.29 -27.60 -18.12
CA VAL A 342 -37.09 -28.45 -18.21
C VAL A 342 -37.45 -29.88 -18.64
N LEU A 343 -38.59 -30.41 -18.18
CA LEU A 343 -39.08 -31.73 -18.59
C LEU A 343 -39.41 -31.78 -20.08
N SER A 344 -40.05 -30.73 -20.61
CA SER A 344 -40.34 -30.62 -22.05
C SER A 344 -39.05 -30.63 -22.88
N PHE A 345 -37.99 -29.98 -22.39
CA PHE A 345 -36.68 -29.99 -23.04
C PHE A 345 -36.07 -31.39 -23.02
N VAL A 346 -36.06 -32.09 -21.88
CA VAL A 346 -35.59 -33.48 -21.76
C VAL A 346 -36.35 -34.41 -22.68
N GLU A 347 -37.67 -34.24 -22.82
CA GLU A 347 -38.51 -35.05 -23.70
C GLU A 347 -38.15 -34.86 -25.18
N ILE A 348 -37.84 -33.63 -25.61
CA ILE A 348 -37.33 -33.35 -26.96
C ILE A 348 -36.01 -34.09 -27.23
N PHE A 349 -35.07 -34.08 -26.27
CA PHE A 349 -33.82 -34.84 -26.42
C PHE A 349 -34.06 -36.34 -26.43
N TYR A 350 -34.94 -36.85 -25.56
CA TYR A 350 -35.26 -38.26 -25.49
C TYR A 350 -35.87 -38.75 -26.80
N TYR A 351 -36.96 -38.13 -27.27
CA TYR A 351 -37.57 -38.49 -28.54
C TYR A 351 -36.61 -38.26 -29.70
N GLY A 352 -35.95 -37.10 -29.76
CA GLY A 352 -35.02 -36.76 -30.83
C GLY A 352 -33.90 -37.80 -30.98
N THR A 353 -33.19 -38.12 -29.89
CA THR A 353 -32.07 -39.07 -29.92
C THR A 353 -32.51 -40.51 -30.14
N VAL A 354 -33.60 -40.96 -29.50
CA VAL A 354 -34.12 -42.33 -29.63
C VAL A 354 -34.68 -42.55 -31.04
N HIS A 355 -35.48 -41.62 -31.58
CA HIS A 355 -35.98 -41.74 -32.95
C HIS A 355 -34.86 -41.66 -33.99
N LEU A 356 -33.87 -40.75 -33.85
CA LEU A 356 -32.71 -40.71 -34.74
C LEU A 356 -31.92 -42.01 -34.70
N CYS A 357 -31.71 -42.61 -33.51
CA CYS A 357 -31.02 -43.88 -33.39
C CYS A 357 -31.81 -45.04 -34.04
N PHE A 358 -33.13 -45.12 -33.85
CA PHE A 358 -33.95 -46.13 -34.51
C PHE A 358 -34.02 -45.93 -36.02
N TYR A 359 -34.13 -44.69 -36.49
CA TYR A 359 -34.13 -44.37 -37.92
C TYR A 359 -32.78 -44.71 -38.57
N MET A 360 -31.67 -44.38 -37.91
CA MET A 360 -30.32 -44.76 -38.37
C MET A 360 -30.12 -46.28 -38.36
N LYS A 361 -30.61 -47.00 -37.35
CA LYS A 361 -30.60 -48.48 -37.33
C LYS A 361 -31.40 -49.07 -38.49
N GLN A 362 -32.58 -48.52 -38.80
CA GLN A 362 -33.37 -48.97 -39.95
C GLN A 362 -32.68 -48.69 -41.28
N ILE A 363 -32.02 -47.53 -41.44
CA ILE A 363 -31.24 -47.22 -42.65
C ILE A 363 -30.07 -48.20 -42.80
N ILE A 364 -29.33 -48.49 -41.72
CA ILE A 364 -28.20 -49.42 -41.75
C ILE A 364 -28.68 -50.85 -42.06
N GLN A 365 -29.81 -51.29 -41.49
CA GLN A 365 -30.41 -52.59 -41.80
C GLN A 365 -30.84 -52.69 -43.27
N LYS A 366 -31.50 -51.66 -43.82
CA LYS A 366 -31.82 -51.62 -45.25
C LYS A 366 -30.57 -51.63 -46.11
N ARG A 367 -29.51 -50.90 -45.74
CA ARG A 367 -28.24 -50.88 -46.48
C ARG A 367 -27.54 -52.24 -46.50
N ASN A 368 -27.57 -52.99 -45.39
CA ASN A 368 -27.01 -54.34 -45.33
C ASN A 368 -27.84 -55.37 -46.12
N GLN A 369 -29.11 -55.10 -46.37
CA GLN A 369 -29.99 -55.96 -47.18
C GLN A 369 -29.82 -55.76 -48.70
N TYR A 370 -29.12 -54.70 -49.14
CA TYR A 370 -28.75 -54.45 -50.54
C TYR A 370 -27.28 -54.81 -50.89
N ILE A 371 -26.49 -55.28 -49.91
CA ILE A 371 -25.07 -55.67 -50.09
C ILE A 371 -24.88 -57.20 -49.98
N MET A 372 -25.96 -57.94 -49.72
CA MET A 372 -26.03 -59.41 -49.84
C MET A 372 -26.79 -59.75 -51.11
#